data_AF-A0A0T0M7N6-F1
#
_entry.id   AF-A0A0T0M7N6-F1
#
_cell.length_a   1.000
_cell.length_b   1.000
_cell.length_c   1.000
_cell.angle_alpha   90.00
_cell.angle_beta   90.00
_cell.angle_gamma   90.00
#
_symmetry.space_group_name_H-M   'P 1'
#
loop_
_entity.id
_entity.type
_entity.pdbx_description
1 polymer ?
#
loop_
_entity_poly.entity_id
_entity_poly.type
_entity_poly.pdbx_seq_one_letter_code
_entity_poly.pdbx_strand_id
1 'polypeptide(L)'
;MFTDNINLSLWLCGFFIFTIILSVFVIFRIVKIKSNETEQSDKLIDLLKWLIGTVGITVITFIINWGFKDREQGMSEILQYDKYATELIVLNDNPVKRRMLSQFFANVTPSEKLKNGWKEYYVITDKEYQKFMEDLKQKEKNLESLQSKDSVERNQRDKSIIQKLEKEIQEKKDQINKPLVIPNFSKSTDKNLQLASQYEDLGFNSLLSRDLNNAIVYFTLSENNYNSYHNVYDIAKLLKDNQEKIISQPEYWTDVYKKNN
;
A
#
# COMPACT_ATOMS: atom_id res chain seq x y z
N MET A 1 21.76 1.55 -8.69
CA MET A 1 21.33 0.20 -9.09
C MET A 1 20.09 0.21 -10.00
N PHE A 2 18.99 0.92 -9.68
CA PHE A 2 17.85 1.04 -10.61
C PHE A 2 18.05 2.08 -11.74
N THR A 3 18.77 3.18 -11.46
CA THR A 3 19.11 4.21 -12.46
C THR A 3 20.01 3.70 -13.58
N ASP A 4 20.86 2.72 -13.30
CA ASP A 4 21.81 2.18 -14.28
C ASP A 4 21.10 1.30 -15.33
N ASN A 5 20.03 0.61 -14.93
CA ASN A 5 19.21 -0.21 -15.83
C ASN A 5 18.31 0.63 -16.76
N ILE A 6 17.81 1.78 -16.29
CA ILE A 6 17.02 2.70 -17.13
C ILE A 6 17.90 3.32 -18.21
N ASN A 7 19.13 3.70 -17.87
CA ASN A 7 20.08 4.22 -18.84
C ASN A 7 20.50 3.16 -19.87
N LEU A 8 20.65 1.89 -19.44
CA LEU A 8 20.96 0.78 -20.33
C LEU A 8 19.80 0.46 -21.30
N SER A 9 18.55 0.46 -20.82
CA SER A 9 17.39 0.19 -21.66
C SER A 9 17.13 1.31 -22.67
N LEU A 10 17.32 2.57 -22.27
CA LEU A 10 17.25 3.73 -23.16
C LEU A 10 18.36 3.70 -24.22
N TRP A 11 19.58 3.30 -23.83
CA TRP A 11 20.70 3.17 -24.76
C TRP A 11 20.47 2.03 -25.78
N LEU A 12 19.95 0.89 -25.33
CA LEU A 12 19.56 -0.22 -26.20
C LEU A 12 18.44 0.17 -27.17
N CYS A 13 17.40 0.89 -26.70
CA CYS A 13 16.34 1.39 -27.58
C CYS A 13 16.90 2.38 -28.60
N GLY A 14 17.78 3.30 -28.19
CA GLY A 14 18.47 4.22 -29.09
C GLY A 14 19.30 3.48 -30.15
N PHE A 15 19.99 2.40 -29.76
CA PHE A 15 20.75 1.55 -30.66
C PHE A 15 19.85 0.81 -31.68
N PHE A 16 18.71 0.26 -31.25
CA PHE A 16 17.75 -0.37 -32.15
C PHE A 16 17.13 0.63 -33.13
N ILE A 17 16.76 1.82 -32.68
CA ILE A 17 16.26 2.88 -33.56
C ILE A 17 17.36 3.30 -34.56
N PHE A 18 18.60 3.45 -34.10
CA PHE A 18 19.73 3.81 -34.94
C PHE A 18 20.02 2.75 -36.01
N THR A 19 20.00 1.46 -35.66
CA THR A 19 20.19 0.36 -36.62
C THR A 19 19.06 0.25 -37.64
N ILE A 20 17.82 0.56 -37.25
CA ILE A 20 16.70 0.64 -38.19
C ILE A 20 16.91 1.82 -39.17
N ILE A 21 17.27 3.00 -38.67
CA ILE A 21 17.55 4.17 -39.52
C ILE A 21 18.73 3.89 -40.47
N LEU A 22 19.79 3.25 -39.96
CA LEU A 22 20.96 2.86 -40.74
C LEU A 22 20.60 1.85 -41.83
N SER A 23 19.77 0.85 -41.52
CA SER A 23 19.33 -0.14 -42.52
C SER A 23 18.48 0.50 -43.63
N VAL A 24 17.56 1.40 -43.28
CA VAL A 24 16.78 2.19 -44.26
C VAL A 24 17.71 3.06 -45.11
N PHE A 25 18.72 3.70 -44.50
CA PHE A 25 19.70 4.53 -45.21
C PHE A 25 20.56 3.72 -46.19
N VAL A 26 21.04 2.54 -45.76
CA VAL A 26 21.82 1.63 -46.60
C VAL A 26 20.97 1.13 -47.77
N ILE A 27 19.72 0.73 -47.53
CA ILE A 27 18.81 0.30 -48.60
C ILE A 27 18.53 1.45 -49.56
N PHE A 28 18.27 2.67 -49.07
CA PHE A 28 18.09 3.85 -49.91
C PHE A 28 19.32 4.14 -50.79
N ARG A 29 20.54 3.98 -50.24
CA ARG A 29 21.78 4.12 -51.00
C ARG A 29 21.93 3.03 -52.06
N ILE A 30 21.62 1.77 -51.75
CA ILE A 30 21.64 0.65 -52.70
C ILE A 30 20.62 0.88 -53.82
N VAL A 31 19.39 1.30 -53.49
CA VAL A 31 18.35 1.61 -54.49
C VAL A 31 18.79 2.77 -55.38
N LYS A 32 19.37 3.84 -54.83
CA LYS A 32 19.88 4.97 -55.62
C LYS A 32 21.02 4.56 -56.57
N ILE A 33 21.86 3.60 -56.17
CA ILE A 33 22.94 3.06 -57.00
C ILE A 33 22.39 2.14 -58.11
N LYS A 34 21.29 1.42 -57.86
CA LYS A 34 20.68 0.45 -58.79
C LYS A 34 19.55 1.00 -59.67
N SER A 35 19.17 2.27 -59.48
CA SER A 35 18.05 2.98 -60.14
C SER A 35 18.15 3.15 -61.67
N ASN A 36 19.07 2.46 -62.36
CA ASN A 36 19.11 2.43 -63.83
C ASN A 36 18.14 1.41 -64.44
N GLU A 37 17.45 0.58 -63.64
CA GLU A 37 16.35 -0.30 -64.07
C GLU A 37 15.05 0.10 -63.34
N THR A 38 14.18 0.80 -64.04
CA THR A 38 13.00 1.50 -63.48
C THR A 38 11.93 0.56 -62.90
N GLU A 39 11.82 -0.69 -63.38
CA GLU A 39 10.73 -1.59 -62.99
C GLU A 39 10.97 -2.34 -61.66
N GLN A 40 12.23 -2.66 -61.31
CA GLN A 40 12.57 -3.28 -60.01
C GLN A 40 12.54 -2.28 -58.85
N SER A 41 12.68 -1.00 -59.18
CA SER A 41 12.74 0.11 -58.22
C SER A 41 11.39 0.30 -57.50
N ASP A 42 10.28 0.23 -58.24
CA ASP A 42 8.94 0.45 -57.68
C ASP A 42 8.52 -0.65 -56.69
N LYS A 43 8.83 -1.92 -57.00
CA LYS A 43 8.54 -3.05 -56.10
C LYS A 43 9.33 -2.97 -54.78
N LEU A 44 10.57 -2.47 -54.83
CA LEU A 44 11.39 -2.25 -53.63
C LEU A 44 10.85 -1.10 -52.77
N ILE A 45 10.37 -0.03 -53.41
CA ILE A 45 9.74 1.10 -52.72
C ILE A 45 8.48 0.63 -51.99
N ASP A 46 7.64 -0.20 -52.61
CA ASP A 46 6.43 -0.71 -51.97
C ASP A 46 6.71 -1.71 -50.84
N LEU A 47 7.75 -2.55 -50.98
CA LEU A 47 8.21 -3.43 -49.90
C LEU A 47 8.76 -2.62 -48.70
N LEU A 48 9.50 -1.54 -48.96
CA LEU A 48 9.97 -0.62 -47.92
C LEU A 48 8.82 0.10 -47.21
N LYS A 49 7.81 0.58 -47.93
CA LYS A 49 6.62 1.19 -47.31
C LYS A 49 5.90 0.21 -46.40
N TRP A 50 5.74 -1.04 -46.85
CA TRP A 50 5.12 -2.09 -46.05
C TRP A 50 5.95 -2.44 -44.80
N LEU A 51 7.27 -2.51 -44.92
CA LEU A 51 8.18 -2.76 -43.81
C LEU A 51 8.18 -1.62 -42.79
N ILE A 52 8.20 -0.36 -43.23
CA ILE A 52 8.12 0.81 -42.35
C ILE A 52 6.77 0.85 -41.62
N GLY A 53 5.67 0.53 -42.32
CA GLY A 53 4.35 0.47 -41.70
C GLY A 53 4.26 -0.60 -40.61
N THR A 54 4.69 -1.83 -40.91
CA THR A 54 4.64 -2.94 -39.94
C THR A 54 5.57 -2.72 -38.75
N VAL A 55 6.84 -2.36 -38.99
CA VAL A 55 7.82 -2.10 -37.93
C VAL A 55 7.42 -0.89 -37.08
N GLY A 56 6.94 0.18 -37.71
CA GLY A 56 6.50 1.39 -36.99
C GLY A 56 5.36 1.11 -36.02
N ILE A 57 4.34 0.36 -36.47
CA ILE A 57 3.22 -0.03 -35.61
C ILE A 57 3.69 -0.91 -34.45
N THR A 58 4.59 -1.87 -34.69
CA THR A 58 5.14 -2.72 -33.62
C THR A 58 5.93 -1.92 -32.60
N VAL A 59 6.76 -0.95 -33.02
CA VAL A 59 7.55 -0.10 -32.10
C VAL A 59 6.64 0.77 -31.25
N ILE A 60 5.62 1.41 -31.84
CA ILE A 60 4.65 2.23 -31.10
C ILE A 60 3.90 1.37 -30.08
N THR A 61 3.43 0.20 -30.52
CA THR A 61 2.72 -0.76 -29.64
C THR A 61 3.62 -1.18 -28.48
N PHE A 62 4.89 -1.48 -28.74
CA PHE A 62 5.86 -1.86 -27.72
C PHE A 62 6.11 -0.75 -26.69
N ILE A 63 6.30 0.50 -27.14
CA ILE A 63 6.49 1.66 -26.25
C ILE A 63 5.26 1.87 -25.36
N ILE A 64 4.06 1.79 -25.93
CA ILE A 64 2.81 1.92 -25.19
C ILE A 64 2.67 0.80 -24.14
N ASN A 65 2.92 -0.45 -24.55
CA ASN A 65 2.80 -1.60 -23.66
C ASN A 65 3.84 -1.55 -22.53
N TRP A 66 5.05 -1.08 -22.82
CA TRP A 66 6.09 -0.85 -21.82
C TRP A 66 5.69 0.25 -20.83
N GLY A 67 5.15 1.37 -21.32
CA GLY A 67 4.66 2.46 -20.48
C GLY A 67 3.47 2.05 -19.60
N PHE A 68 2.58 1.19 -20.08
CA PHE A 68 1.50 0.63 -19.26
C PHE A 68 2.03 -0.31 -18.18
N LYS A 69 2.99 -1.17 -18.53
CA LYS A 69 3.59 -2.12 -17.58
C LYS A 69 4.33 -1.42 -16.44
N ASP A 70 5.04 -0.34 -16.72
CA ASP A 70 5.73 0.47 -15.70
C ASP A 70 4.73 1.16 -14.75
N ARG A 71 3.61 1.67 -15.29
CA ARG A 71 2.53 2.25 -14.47
C ARG A 71 1.79 1.20 -13.66
N GLU A 72 1.52 0.03 -14.22
CA GLU A 72 0.87 -1.08 -13.54
C GLU A 72 1.73 -1.62 -12.40
N GLN A 73 3.03 -1.77 -12.64
CA GLN A 73 3.99 -2.15 -11.59
C GLN A 73 4.08 -1.06 -10.51
N GLY A 74 4.20 0.21 -10.90
CA GLY A 74 4.20 1.32 -9.96
C GLY A 74 2.91 1.40 -9.14
N MET A 75 1.75 1.13 -9.74
CA MET A 75 0.46 1.09 -9.05
C MET A 75 0.35 -0.10 -8.10
N SER A 76 0.79 -1.28 -8.53
CA SER A 76 0.88 -2.50 -7.71
C SER A 76 1.77 -2.30 -6.49
N GLU A 77 2.94 -1.69 -6.68
CA GLU A 77 3.84 -1.35 -5.59
C GLU A 77 3.19 -0.34 -4.65
N ILE A 78 2.59 0.74 -5.15
CA ILE A 78 1.89 1.74 -4.34
C ILE A 78 0.74 1.11 -3.55
N LEU A 79 -0.07 0.24 -4.16
CA LEU A 79 -1.19 -0.44 -3.49
C LEU A 79 -0.72 -1.39 -2.38
N GLN A 80 0.34 -2.15 -2.63
CA GLN A 80 0.94 -2.99 -1.59
C GLN A 80 1.49 -2.12 -0.46
N TYR A 81 2.24 -1.06 -0.78
CA TYR A 81 2.78 -0.15 0.22
C TYR A 81 1.69 0.57 1.01
N ASP A 82 0.61 1.02 0.37
CA ASP A 82 -0.50 1.71 1.02
C ASP A 82 -1.19 0.81 2.06
N LYS A 83 -1.41 -0.45 1.70
CA LYS A 83 -1.99 -1.45 2.60
C LYS A 83 -1.08 -1.77 3.79
N TYR A 84 0.21 -2.01 3.55
CA TYR A 84 1.18 -2.25 4.63
C TYR A 84 1.40 -1.01 5.50
N ALA A 85 1.46 0.18 4.89
CA ALA A 85 1.69 1.44 5.57
C ALA A 85 0.51 1.84 6.44
N THR A 86 -0.70 1.76 5.90
CA THR A 86 -1.90 2.24 6.59
C THR A 86 -2.22 1.36 7.79
N GLU A 87 -2.25 0.03 7.62
CA GLU A 87 -2.61 -0.89 8.71
C GLU A 87 -1.53 -1.03 9.78
N LEU A 88 -0.24 -1.06 9.39
CA LEU A 88 0.83 -1.33 10.35
C LEU A 88 1.45 -0.08 10.96
N ILE A 89 1.32 1.09 10.31
CA ILE A 89 2.08 2.30 10.63
C ILE A 89 1.17 3.52 10.88
N VAL A 90 0.09 3.71 10.13
CA VAL A 90 -0.78 4.89 10.33
C VAL A 90 -1.84 4.60 11.40
N LEU A 91 -2.47 3.42 11.34
CA LEU A 91 -3.54 3.02 12.26
C LEU A 91 -3.05 2.34 13.55
N ASN A 92 -1.74 2.14 13.70
CA ASN A 92 -1.18 1.46 14.86
C ASN A 92 -0.93 2.43 16.01
N ASP A 93 -1.71 2.34 17.08
CA ASP A 93 -1.60 3.26 18.22
C ASP A 93 -0.24 3.24 18.96
N ASN A 94 0.63 2.26 18.69
CA ASN A 94 1.91 2.13 19.38
C ASN A 94 2.99 3.07 18.79
N PRO A 95 3.43 4.12 19.52
CA PRO A 95 4.37 5.11 19.01
C PRO A 95 5.76 4.52 18.72
N VAL A 96 6.17 3.47 19.44
CA VAL A 96 7.46 2.79 19.23
C VAL A 96 7.49 2.11 17.87
N LYS A 97 6.41 1.40 17.53
CA LYS A 97 6.29 0.69 16.25
C LYS A 97 6.20 1.66 15.08
N ARG A 98 5.38 2.71 15.22
CA ARG A 98 5.23 3.76 14.20
C ARG A 98 6.57 4.40 13.86
N ARG A 99 7.37 4.75 14.87
CA ARG A 99 8.74 5.28 14.69
C ARG A 99 9.69 4.29 14.01
N MET A 100 9.71 3.04 14.46
CA MET A 100 10.63 2.03 13.90
C MET A 100 10.34 1.79 12.41
N LEU A 101 9.05 1.67 12.07
CA LEU A 101 8.62 1.44 10.69
C LEU A 101 8.88 2.66 9.82
N SER A 102 8.55 3.87 10.28
CA SER A 102 8.82 5.10 9.53
C SER A 102 10.32 5.29 9.27
N GLN A 103 11.18 4.98 10.25
CA GLN A 103 12.64 4.97 10.09
C GLN A 103 13.10 3.93 9.06
N PHE A 104 12.52 2.73 9.08
CA PHE A 104 12.86 1.68 8.12
C PHE A 104 12.52 2.14 6.69
N PHE A 105 11.29 2.57 6.44
CA PHE A 105 10.86 3.00 5.10
C PHE A 105 11.61 4.25 4.62
N ALA A 106 11.94 5.19 5.50
CA ALA A 106 12.77 6.35 5.14
C ALA A 106 14.15 5.96 4.59
N ASN A 107 14.65 4.76 4.91
CA ASN A 107 15.94 4.24 4.45
C ASN A 107 15.82 3.29 3.26
N VAL A 108 14.82 2.42 3.24
CA VAL A 108 14.74 1.32 2.24
C VAL A 108 13.88 1.63 1.03
N THR A 109 13.04 2.67 1.08
CA THR A 109 12.15 2.99 -0.05
C THR A 109 12.95 3.44 -1.28
N PRO A 110 12.76 2.80 -2.45
CA PRO A 110 13.55 3.09 -3.65
C PRO A 110 13.12 4.38 -4.36
N SER A 111 11.83 4.74 -4.28
CA SER A 111 11.31 5.98 -4.86
C SER A 111 11.69 7.17 -4.00
N GLU A 112 12.47 8.11 -4.55
CA GLU A 112 12.91 9.32 -3.84
C GLU A 112 11.74 10.17 -3.32
N LYS A 113 10.64 10.27 -4.09
CA LYS A 113 9.45 11.01 -3.67
C LYS A 113 8.81 10.37 -2.43
N LEU A 114 8.62 9.05 -2.44
CA LEU A 114 8.05 8.32 -1.30
C LEU A 114 9.01 8.32 -0.10
N LYS A 115 10.30 8.17 -0.35
CA LYS A 115 11.35 8.21 0.66
C LYS A 115 11.35 9.54 1.42
N ASN A 116 11.18 10.66 0.73
CA ASN A 116 11.07 11.97 1.37
C ASN A 116 9.81 12.08 2.23
N GLY A 117 8.67 11.58 1.76
CA GLY A 117 7.45 11.49 2.59
C GLY A 117 7.66 10.67 3.87
N TRP A 118 8.39 9.55 3.77
CA TRP A 118 8.75 8.74 4.94
C TRP A 118 9.71 9.43 5.89
N LYS A 119 10.67 10.22 5.39
CA LYS A 119 11.56 11.03 6.25
C LYS A 119 10.78 12.10 7.01
N GLU A 120 9.85 12.78 6.36
CA GLU A 120 8.98 13.76 7.01
C GLU A 120 8.10 13.11 8.07
N TYR A 121 7.49 11.97 7.74
CA TYR A 121 6.68 11.22 8.69
C TYR A 121 7.51 10.67 9.87
N TYR A 122 8.75 10.22 9.61
CA TYR A 122 9.68 9.80 10.65
C TYR A 122 9.91 10.91 11.69
N VAL A 123 10.12 12.16 11.27
CA VAL A 123 10.28 13.31 12.18
C VAL A 123 9.06 13.48 13.10
N ILE A 124 7.84 13.25 12.60
CA ILE A 124 6.62 13.32 13.40
C ILE A 124 6.59 12.19 14.42
N THR A 125 6.77 10.94 13.96
CA THR A 125 6.74 9.76 14.83
C THR A 125 7.89 9.73 15.87
N ASP A 126 9.04 10.31 15.55
CA ASP A 126 10.16 10.42 16.48
C ASP A 126 9.81 11.37 17.65
N LYS A 127 9.15 12.49 17.37
CA LYS A 127 8.65 13.41 18.41
C LYS A 127 7.61 12.74 19.31
N GLU A 128 6.70 11.95 18.74
CA GLU A 128 5.71 11.19 19.52
C GLU A 128 6.38 10.16 20.43
N TYR A 129 7.38 9.44 19.91
CA TYR A 129 8.18 8.50 20.69
C TYR A 129 8.96 9.19 21.81
N GLN A 130 9.59 10.34 21.56
CA GLN A 130 10.27 11.11 22.59
C GLN A 130 9.32 11.49 23.72
N LYS A 131 8.13 12.02 23.41
CA LYS A 131 7.08 12.30 24.41
C LYS A 131 6.66 11.05 25.18
N PHE A 132 6.51 9.91 24.50
CA PHE A 132 6.19 8.64 25.13
C PHE A 132 7.26 8.20 26.14
N MET A 133 8.54 8.33 25.78
CA MET A 133 9.67 7.99 26.64
C MET A 133 9.82 8.95 27.82
N GLU A 134 9.58 10.25 27.61
CA GLU A 134 9.57 11.26 28.68
C GLU A 134 8.46 10.99 29.70
N ASP A 135 7.25 10.67 29.23
CA ASP A 135 6.12 10.31 30.11
C ASP A 135 6.42 9.03 30.91
N LEU A 136 7.02 8.01 30.27
CA LEU A 136 7.45 6.79 30.96
C LEU A 136 8.46 7.11 32.07
N LYS A 137 9.49 7.90 31.75
CA LYS A 137 10.54 8.30 32.71
C LYS A 137 9.96 9.11 33.88
N GLN A 138 9.01 10.00 33.60
CA GLN A 138 8.35 10.79 34.63
C GLN A 138 7.50 9.90 35.56
N LYS A 139 6.79 8.90 35.02
CA LYS A 139 6.03 7.93 35.81
C LYS A 139 6.94 7.07 36.68
N GLU A 140 8.07 6.60 36.14
CA GLU A 140 9.08 5.85 36.92
C GLU A 140 9.64 6.69 38.06
N LYS A 141 10.01 7.95 37.81
CA LYS A 141 10.47 8.87 38.85
C LYS A 141 9.41 9.13 39.93
N ASN A 142 8.14 9.27 39.53
CA ASN A 142 7.04 9.44 40.47
C ASN A 142 6.86 8.19 41.33
N LEU A 143 6.96 6.99 40.74
CA LEU A 143 6.89 5.72 41.46
C LEU A 143 8.03 5.60 42.48
N GLU A 144 9.27 5.89 42.09
CA GLU A 144 10.44 5.90 43.00
C GLU A 144 10.26 6.89 44.15
N SER A 145 9.74 8.09 43.88
CA SER A 145 9.48 9.10 44.92
C SER A 145 8.40 8.68 45.92
N LEU A 146 7.44 7.84 45.50
CA LEU A 146 6.40 7.30 46.37
C LEU A 146 6.87 6.07 47.14
N GLN A 147 7.72 5.24 46.54
CA GLN A 147 8.29 4.05 47.18
C GLN A 147 9.39 4.39 48.19
N SER A 148 10.12 5.49 47.99
CA SER A 148 11.15 5.99 48.91
C SER A 148 10.61 6.65 50.18
N LYS A 149 9.30 6.92 50.27
CA LYS A 149 8.65 7.34 51.52
C LYS A 149 8.59 6.16 52.49
N ASP A 150 8.93 6.44 53.75
CA ASP A 150 9.06 5.47 54.83
C ASP A 150 7.81 4.58 54.93
N SER A 151 8.03 3.28 55.14
CA SER A 151 6.99 2.23 55.06
C SER A 151 5.91 2.36 56.13
N VAL A 152 6.17 3.11 57.20
CA VAL A 152 5.29 3.31 58.36
C VAL A 152 4.22 4.38 58.10
N GLU A 153 4.42 5.31 57.15
CA GLU A 153 3.47 6.38 56.80
C GLU A 153 2.60 6.08 55.55
N ARG A 154 2.75 4.91 54.93
CA ARG A 154 2.01 4.58 53.70
C ARG A 154 0.53 4.33 53.98
N ASN A 155 -0.26 5.36 53.77
CA ASN A 155 -1.72 5.29 53.82
C ASN A 155 -2.26 4.41 52.67
N GLN A 156 -3.47 3.89 52.85
CA GLN A 156 -4.11 2.99 51.87
C GLN A 156 -4.27 3.64 50.48
N ARG A 157 -4.34 4.98 50.42
CA ARG A 157 -4.33 5.76 49.17
C ARG A 157 -3.00 5.64 48.41
N ASP A 158 -1.86 5.76 49.09
CA ASP A 158 -0.54 5.69 48.44
C ASP A 158 -0.29 4.31 47.85
N LYS A 159 -0.72 3.25 48.54
CA LYS A 159 -0.67 1.87 48.01
C LYS A 159 -1.47 1.72 46.71
N SER A 160 -2.68 2.30 46.64
CA SER A 160 -3.50 2.26 45.43
C SER A 160 -2.89 3.04 44.25
N ILE A 161 -2.23 4.17 44.54
CA ILE A 161 -1.55 4.99 43.53
C ILE A 161 -0.32 4.28 42.98
N ILE A 162 0.49 3.67 43.86
CA ILE A 162 1.66 2.86 43.50
C ILE A 162 1.22 1.72 42.56
N GLN A 163 0.19 0.96 42.95
CA GLN A 163 -0.29 -0.16 42.14
C GLN A 163 -0.80 0.28 40.76
N LYS A 164 -1.46 1.44 40.68
CA LYS A 164 -1.90 2.03 39.42
C LYS A 164 -0.71 2.45 38.54
N LEU A 165 0.28 3.13 39.11
CA LEU A 165 1.49 3.55 38.41
C LEU A 165 2.31 2.37 37.91
N GLU A 166 2.48 1.33 38.73
CA GLU A 166 3.16 0.09 38.33
C GLU A 166 2.48 -0.56 37.13
N LYS A 167 1.14 -0.63 37.14
CA LYS A 167 0.36 -1.15 36.01
C LYS A 167 0.56 -0.30 34.75
N GLU A 168 0.46 1.02 34.84
CA GLU A 168 0.63 1.92 33.69
C GLU A 168 2.06 1.86 33.11
N ILE A 169 3.08 1.76 33.97
CA ILE A 169 4.48 1.58 33.56
C ILE A 169 4.66 0.23 32.88
N GLN A 170 4.08 -0.83 33.43
CA GLN A 170 4.15 -2.16 32.83
C GLN A 170 3.50 -2.20 31.46
N GLU A 171 2.29 -1.64 31.31
CA GLU A 171 1.60 -1.54 30.01
C GLU A 171 2.43 -0.80 28.97
N LYS A 172 3.12 0.29 29.36
CA LYS A 172 4.03 1.03 28.45
C LYS A 172 5.29 0.23 28.11
N LYS A 173 5.87 -0.49 29.06
CA LYS A 173 7.00 -1.40 28.81
C LYS A 173 6.61 -2.56 27.89
N ASP A 174 5.42 -3.08 28.06
CA ASP A 174 4.86 -4.12 27.19
C ASP A 174 4.68 -3.60 25.76
N GLN A 175 4.28 -2.33 25.57
CA GLN A 175 4.24 -1.72 24.25
C GLN A 175 5.61 -1.63 23.58
N ILE A 176 6.69 -1.38 24.33
CA ILE A 176 8.07 -1.39 23.82
C ILE A 176 8.48 -2.79 23.38
N ASN A 177 8.16 -3.80 24.19
CA ASN A 177 8.58 -5.19 23.98
C ASN A 177 7.65 -5.99 23.06
N LYS A 178 6.47 -5.45 22.70
CA LYS A 178 5.49 -6.15 21.87
C LYS A 178 6.09 -6.40 20.49
N PRO A 179 6.29 -7.67 20.07
CA PRO A 179 6.86 -7.97 18.77
C PRO A 179 6.02 -7.35 17.65
N LEU A 180 6.69 -7.00 16.56
CA LEU A 180 6.02 -6.65 15.31
C LEU A 180 5.37 -7.93 14.79
N VAL A 181 4.08 -8.09 15.06
CA VAL A 181 3.27 -9.09 14.37
C VAL A 181 3.01 -8.51 12.99
N ILE A 182 3.79 -8.95 12.01
CA ILE A 182 3.38 -8.82 10.61
C ILE A 182 2.12 -9.68 10.51
N PRO A 183 0.96 -9.13 10.12
CA PRO A 183 -0.22 -9.93 9.87
C PRO A 183 0.22 -11.06 8.96
N ASN A 184 -0.01 -12.30 9.38
CA ASN A 184 0.13 -13.43 8.48
C ASN A 184 -0.96 -13.24 7.42
N PHE A 185 -0.62 -12.52 6.35
CA PHE A 185 -1.25 -12.73 5.05
C PHE A 185 -0.75 -14.11 4.63
N SER A 186 -1.38 -15.15 5.18
CA SER A 186 -1.23 -16.49 4.66
C SER A 186 -1.43 -16.38 3.16
N LYS A 187 -0.49 -16.97 2.40
CA LYS A 187 -0.50 -17.02 0.94
C LYS A 187 -1.95 -17.03 0.43
N SER A 188 -2.43 -15.88 -0.02
CA SER A 188 -3.76 -15.76 -0.60
C SER A 188 -3.68 -16.45 -1.94
N THR A 189 -3.89 -17.76 -1.94
CA THR A 189 -4.07 -18.54 -3.17
C THR A 189 -5.22 -17.91 -3.96
N ASP A 190 -5.21 -17.97 -5.30
CA ASP A 190 -6.29 -17.42 -6.14
C ASP A 190 -7.70 -17.86 -5.71
N LYS A 191 -7.79 -19.05 -5.08
CA LYS A 191 -9.01 -19.58 -4.48
C LYS A 191 -9.55 -18.72 -3.32
N ASN A 192 -8.69 -18.14 -2.49
CA ASN A 192 -9.09 -17.29 -1.37
C ASN A 192 -9.60 -15.93 -1.86
N LEU A 193 -9.03 -15.42 -2.95
CA LEU A 193 -9.51 -14.19 -3.60
C LEU A 193 -10.90 -14.40 -4.21
N GLN A 194 -11.12 -15.52 -4.90
CA GLN A 194 -12.43 -15.86 -5.46
C GLN A 194 -13.50 -16.04 -4.38
N LEU A 195 -13.16 -16.70 -3.27
CA LEU A 195 -14.08 -16.83 -2.14
C LEU A 195 -14.39 -15.48 -1.48
N ALA A 196 -13.39 -14.62 -1.30
CA ALA A 196 -13.59 -13.28 -0.76
C ALA A 196 -14.55 -12.44 -1.65
N SER A 197 -14.37 -12.51 -2.97
CA SER A 197 -15.27 -11.89 -3.96
C SER A 197 -16.70 -12.42 -3.85
N GLN A 198 -16.88 -13.74 -3.77
CA GLN A 198 -18.21 -14.34 -3.62
C GLN A 198 -18.90 -13.91 -2.32
N TYR A 199 -18.17 -13.84 -1.20
CA TYR A 199 -18.72 -13.38 0.06
C TYR A 199 -19.02 -11.88 0.06
N GLU A 200 -18.24 -11.07 -0.64
CA GLU A 200 -18.55 -9.65 -0.84
C GLU A 200 -19.89 -9.47 -1.59
N ASP A 201 -20.07 -10.18 -2.70
CA ASP A 201 -21.31 -10.14 -3.48
C ASP A 201 -22.52 -10.57 -2.64
N LEU A 202 -22.38 -11.63 -1.84
CA LEU A 202 -23.43 -12.08 -0.92
C LEU A 202 -23.72 -11.03 0.16
N GLY A 203 -22.69 -10.36 0.70
CA GLY A 203 -22.83 -9.27 1.65
C GLY A 203 -23.64 -8.11 1.08
N PHE A 204 -23.34 -7.66 -0.13
CA PHE A 204 -24.10 -6.61 -0.81
C PHE A 204 -25.52 -7.04 -1.16
N ASN A 205 -25.72 -8.28 -1.60
CA ASN A 205 -27.07 -8.81 -1.83
C ASN A 205 -27.90 -8.84 -0.55
N SER A 206 -27.30 -9.20 0.59
CA SER A 206 -27.94 -9.13 1.90
C SER A 206 -28.25 -7.69 2.33
N LEU A 207 -27.42 -6.71 1.97
CA LEU A 207 -27.74 -5.30 2.19
C LEU A 207 -28.95 -4.85 1.34
N LEU A 208 -29.01 -5.26 0.07
CA LEU A 208 -30.12 -4.96 -0.82
C LEU A 208 -31.43 -5.59 -0.32
N SER A 209 -31.37 -6.80 0.26
CA SER A 209 -32.52 -7.46 0.88
C SER A 209 -32.84 -6.97 2.30
N ARG A 210 -32.10 -5.99 2.82
CA ARG A 210 -32.19 -5.45 4.20
C ARG A 210 -31.94 -6.50 5.30
N ASP A 211 -31.21 -7.55 4.97
CA ASP A 211 -30.76 -8.58 5.92
C ASP A 211 -29.41 -8.20 6.51
N LEU A 212 -29.45 -7.34 7.53
CA LEU A 212 -28.26 -6.76 8.15
C LEU A 212 -27.36 -7.81 8.83
N ASN A 213 -27.95 -8.82 9.45
CA ASN A 213 -27.20 -9.85 10.17
C ASN A 213 -26.38 -10.69 9.19
N ASN A 214 -26.99 -11.13 8.09
CA ASN A 214 -26.28 -11.89 7.07
C ASN A 214 -25.25 -11.02 6.33
N ALA A 215 -25.55 -9.74 6.08
CA ALA A 215 -24.57 -8.82 5.51
C ALA A 215 -23.29 -8.73 6.35
N ILE A 216 -23.40 -8.53 7.66
CA ILE A 216 -22.24 -8.47 8.58
C ILE A 216 -21.45 -9.79 8.55
N VAL A 217 -22.14 -10.93 8.56
CA VAL A 217 -21.52 -12.26 8.50
C VAL A 217 -20.74 -12.42 7.20
N TYR A 218 -21.34 -12.11 6.06
CA TYR A 218 -20.69 -12.27 4.76
C TYR A 218 -19.50 -11.33 4.56
N PHE A 219 -19.58 -10.06 4.98
CA PHE A 219 -18.42 -9.18 4.94
C PHE A 219 -17.28 -9.64 5.87
N THR A 220 -17.62 -10.17 7.05
CA THR A 220 -16.62 -10.76 7.96
C THR A 220 -15.97 -12.01 7.34
N LEU A 221 -16.76 -12.85 6.65
CA LEU A 221 -16.23 -14.01 5.94
C LEU A 221 -15.34 -13.59 4.76
N SER A 222 -15.71 -12.54 4.03
CA SER A 222 -14.87 -11.99 2.95
C SER A 222 -13.51 -11.54 3.49
N GLU A 223 -13.50 -10.76 4.58
CA GLU A 223 -12.28 -10.32 5.27
C GLU A 223 -11.42 -11.49 5.75
N ASN A 224 -12.04 -12.51 6.35
CA ASN A 224 -11.31 -13.68 6.86
C ASN A 224 -10.68 -14.54 5.75
N ASN A 225 -11.24 -14.51 4.53
CA ASN A 225 -10.71 -15.24 3.39
C ASN A 225 -9.59 -14.46 2.69
N TYR A 226 -9.75 -13.13 2.57
CA TYR A 226 -8.72 -12.25 2.06
C TYR A 226 -8.74 -10.95 2.86
N ASN A 227 -7.75 -10.81 3.74
CA ASN A 227 -7.62 -9.61 4.59
C ASN A 227 -7.63 -8.36 3.72
N SER A 228 -8.38 -7.33 4.15
CA SER A 228 -8.54 -6.04 3.47
C SER A 228 -8.95 -6.18 2.00
N TYR A 229 -9.88 -7.09 1.71
CA TYR A 229 -10.56 -7.17 0.43
C TYR A 229 -11.58 -6.03 0.32
N HIS A 230 -11.38 -5.10 -0.61
CA HIS A 230 -12.31 -3.99 -0.93
C HIS A 230 -12.89 -3.22 0.28
N ASN A 231 -12.14 -3.11 1.40
CA ASN A 231 -12.57 -2.47 2.65
C ASN A 231 -13.85 -3.09 3.27
N VAL A 232 -14.14 -4.37 3.01
CA VAL A 232 -15.31 -5.07 3.59
C VAL A 232 -15.30 -5.09 5.12
N TYR A 233 -14.11 -5.04 5.74
CA TYR A 233 -13.97 -4.86 7.19
C TYR A 233 -14.63 -3.56 7.69
N ASP A 234 -14.36 -2.43 7.04
CA ASP A 234 -14.91 -1.13 7.45
C ASP A 234 -16.43 -1.10 7.29
N ILE A 235 -16.93 -1.73 6.22
CA ILE A 235 -18.37 -1.93 6.00
C ILE A 235 -18.97 -2.78 7.12
N ALA A 236 -18.39 -3.95 7.42
CA ALA A 236 -18.86 -4.82 8.50
C ALA A 236 -18.87 -4.11 9.86
N LYS A 237 -17.80 -3.36 10.15
CA LYS A 237 -17.67 -2.58 11.38
C LYS A 237 -18.71 -1.47 11.47
N LEU A 238 -18.89 -0.69 10.41
CA LEU A 238 -19.89 0.38 10.35
C LEU A 238 -21.31 -0.16 10.57
N LEU A 239 -21.65 -1.28 9.92
CA LEU A 239 -22.94 -1.94 10.05
C LEU A 239 -23.16 -2.46 11.47
N LYS A 240 -22.12 -3.03 12.09
CA LYS A 240 -22.14 -3.51 13.47
C LYS A 240 -22.32 -2.38 14.48
N ASP A 241 -21.56 -1.29 14.33
CA ASP A 241 -21.60 -0.13 15.22
C ASP A 241 -22.94 0.62 15.15
N ASN A 242 -23.66 0.50 14.03
CA ASN A 242 -24.97 1.13 13.83
C ASN A 242 -26.14 0.14 13.84
N GLN A 243 -25.90 -1.13 14.18
CA GLN A 243 -26.90 -2.20 14.05
C GLN A 243 -28.20 -1.90 14.80
N GLU A 244 -28.09 -1.48 16.06
CA GLU A 244 -29.25 -1.14 16.91
C GLU A 244 -30.04 0.05 16.37
N LYS A 245 -29.35 1.05 15.80
CA LYS A 245 -29.97 2.25 15.23
C LYS A 245 -30.70 1.94 13.93
N ILE A 246 -30.10 1.12 13.08
CA ILE A 246 -30.71 0.68 11.83
C ILE A 246 -31.97 -0.15 12.08
N ILE A 247 -31.93 -1.05 13.07
CA ILE A 247 -33.09 -1.90 13.41
C ILE A 247 -34.22 -1.06 14.02
N SER A 248 -33.89 -0.06 14.82
CA SER A 248 -34.90 0.80 15.48
C SER A 248 -35.45 1.92 14.58
N GLN A 249 -34.70 2.36 13.57
CA GLN A 249 -35.09 3.45 12.66
C GLN A 249 -34.81 3.06 11.19
N PRO A 250 -35.80 2.47 10.49
CA PRO A 250 -35.63 2.05 9.10
C PRO A 250 -35.25 3.18 8.12
N GLU A 251 -35.61 4.42 8.44
CA GLU A 251 -35.24 5.62 7.66
C GLU A 251 -33.76 5.99 7.79
N TYR A 252 -33.09 5.55 8.86
CA TYR A 252 -31.66 5.81 9.08
C TYR A 252 -30.77 5.06 8.06
N TRP A 253 -31.31 4.04 7.40
CA TRP A 253 -30.63 3.28 6.36
C TRP A 253 -30.10 4.18 5.23
N THR A 254 -30.89 5.17 4.77
CA THR A 254 -30.47 6.07 3.69
C THR A 254 -29.41 7.09 4.13
N ASP A 255 -29.36 7.42 5.42
CA ASP A 255 -28.40 8.39 5.95
C ASP A 255 -27.00 7.80 6.12
N VAL A 256 -26.90 6.49 6.42
CA VAL A 256 -25.62 5.77 6.50
C VAL A 256 -24.92 5.75 5.13
N TYR A 257 -25.66 5.61 4.03
CA TYR A 257 -25.10 5.62 2.67
C TYR A 257 -24.70 7.01 2.18
N LYS A 258 -25.42 8.07 2.55
CA LYS A 258 -25.11 9.44 2.11
C LYS A 258 -23.85 10.02 2.73
N LYS A 259 -23.39 9.49 3.86
CA LYS A 259 -22.24 10.02 4.60
C LYS A 259 -20.88 9.57 4.03
N ASN A 260 -20.87 8.64 3.07
CA ASN A 260 -19.66 7.97 2.56
C ASN A 260 -19.47 8.07 1.03
N ASN A 261 -20.22 8.93 0.34
CA ASN A 261 -19.89 9.42 -1.01
C ASN A 261 -19.36 10.84 -0.92
#